data_AF-F8X471-F1
#
_entry.id   AF-F8X471-F1
#
_cell.length_a   1.000
_cell.length_b   1.000
_cell.length_c   1.000
_cell.angle_alpha   90.00
_cell.angle_beta   90.00
_cell.angle_gamma   90.00
#
_symmetry.space_group_name_H-M   'P 1'
#
loop_
_entity.id
_entity.type
_entity.pdbx_description
1 polymer ?
#
loop_
_entity_poly.entity_id
_entity_poly.type
_entity_poly.pdbx_seq_one_letter_code
_entity_poly.pdbx_strand_id
1 'polypeptide(L)'
;MLIYAKQLLHDDFQVIKGRSDDPTFLMQDEVKKILEYIPKGQFAVSLDKVRDLFIFQCFNGLSYVDLEYFSKENILVKDGWKEIHGNRIKTGVKYLGLFLPEAETIAEKYNYKLPVISNQKYSIY
;
A
#
# COMPACT_ATOMS: atom_id res chain seq x y z
N MET A 1 -45.88 29.17 4.59
CA MET A 1 -45.77 27.95 3.76
C MET A 1 -44.32 27.69 3.28
N LEU A 2 -43.28 28.01 4.06
CA LEU A 2 -41.88 27.64 3.73
C LEU A 2 -41.07 27.11 4.93
N ILE A 3 -41.67 27.04 6.12
CA ILE A 3 -41.00 26.60 7.35
C ILE A 3 -41.09 25.07 7.57
N TYR A 4 -41.98 24.39 6.83
CA TYR A 4 -42.22 22.95 6.97
C TYR A 4 -41.34 22.06 6.07
N ALA A 5 -40.61 22.63 5.11
CA ALA A 5 -39.80 21.84 4.17
C ALA A 5 -38.40 21.49 4.71
N LYS A 6 -37.94 22.13 5.80
CA LYS A 6 -36.57 21.96 6.31
C LYS A 6 -36.40 20.81 7.30
N GLN A 7 -37.50 20.28 7.84
CA GLN A 7 -37.48 19.20 8.85
C GLN A 7 -37.52 17.79 8.23
N LEU A 8 -38.06 17.62 7.02
CA LEU A 8 -38.36 16.31 6.42
C LEU A 8 -37.24 15.67 5.59
N LEU A 9 -36.02 16.23 5.60
CA LEU A 9 -34.90 15.72 4.80
C LEU A 9 -33.75 15.13 5.62
N HIS A 10 -33.82 15.17 6.96
CA HIS A 10 -32.72 14.73 7.84
C HIS A 10 -33.02 13.51 8.73
N ASP A 11 -34.25 13.00 8.77
CA ASP A 11 -34.61 11.94 9.74
C ASP A 11 -34.61 10.51 9.18
N ASP A 12 -34.54 10.29 7.87
CA ASP A 12 -34.62 8.95 7.27
C ASP A 12 -33.33 8.46 6.58
N PHE A 13 -32.18 9.11 6.82
CA PHE A 13 -30.90 8.54 6.38
C PHE A 13 -30.36 7.57 7.43
N GLN A 14 -30.91 6.36 7.44
CA GLN A 14 -30.32 5.23 8.13
C GLN A 14 -29.01 4.87 7.42
N VAL A 15 -27.86 5.22 8.01
CA VAL A 15 -26.56 4.68 7.55
C VAL A 15 -26.59 3.19 7.83
N ILE A 16 -26.95 2.40 6.82
CA ILE A 16 -26.78 0.95 6.85
C ILE A 16 -25.28 0.73 7.01
N LYS A 17 -24.82 0.42 8.22
CA LYS A 17 -23.46 -0.06 8.43
C LYS A 17 -23.32 -1.29 7.56
N GLY A 18 -22.48 -1.22 6.53
CA GLY A 18 -22.16 -2.38 5.72
C GLY A 18 -21.76 -3.52 6.65
N ARG A 19 -22.20 -4.75 6.37
CA ARG A 19 -21.68 -5.92 7.08
C ARG A 19 -20.15 -5.87 6.99
N SER A 20 -19.49 -5.78 8.14
CA SER A 20 -18.06 -6.05 8.20
C SER A 20 -17.94 -7.54 8.36
N ASP A 21 -17.63 -8.23 7.26
CA ASP A 21 -17.06 -9.57 7.37
C ASP A 21 -15.73 -9.46 8.14
N ASP A 22 -15.35 -10.54 8.82
CA ASP A 22 -14.10 -10.56 9.55
C ASP A 22 -12.92 -10.30 8.59
N PRO A 23 -11.94 -9.47 8.99
CA PRO A 23 -10.81 -9.15 8.14
C PRO A 23 -10.04 -10.44 7.81
N THR A 24 -9.84 -10.69 6.51
CA THR A 24 -8.99 -11.79 6.02
C THR A 24 -7.56 -11.29 5.92
N PHE A 25 -6.61 -12.10 6.37
CA PHE A 25 -5.18 -11.78 6.37
C PHE A 25 -4.41 -12.79 5.54
N LEU A 26 -3.28 -12.36 4.99
CA LEU A 26 -2.36 -13.25 4.30
C LEU A 26 -1.45 -13.96 5.31
N MET A 27 -1.36 -15.28 5.18
CA MET A 27 -0.38 -16.09 5.88
C MET A 27 0.97 -16.03 5.17
N GLN A 28 2.05 -16.35 5.89
CA GLN A 28 3.41 -16.31 5.34
C GLN A 28 3.57 -17.15 4.06
N ASP A 29 2.95 -18.33 4.02
CA ASP A 29 2.97 -19.19 2.83
C ASP A 29 2.25 -18.57 1.63
N GLU A 30 1.23 -17.75 1.86
CA GLU A 30 0.50 -17.06 0.80
C GLU A 30 1.31 -15.90 0.24
N VAL A 31 1.97 -15.14 1.12
CA VAL A 31 2.93 -14.09 0.71
C VAL A 31 4.05 -14.70 -0.12
N LYS A 32 4.58 -15.87 0.28
CA LYS A 32 5.60 -16.59 -0.47
C LYS A 32 5.12 -17.02 -1.86
N LYS A 33 3.90 -17.55 -1.98
CA LYS A 33 3.29 -17.88 -3.27
C LYS A 33 3.18 -16.67 -4.19
N ILE A 34 2.82 -15.50 -3.64
CA ILE A 34 2.73 -14.25 -4.40
C ILE A 34 4.14 -13.82 -4.85
N LEU A 35 5.13 -13.89 -3.97
CA LEU A 35 6.53 -13.56 -4.30
C LEU A 35 7.09 -14.44 -5.44
N GLU A 36 6.81 -15.73 -5.42
CA GLU A 36 7.28 -16.71 -6.41
C GLU A 36 6.43 -16.74 -7.69
N TYR A 37 5.29 -16.05 -7.71
CA TYR A 37 4.39 -16.03 -8.85
C TYR A 37 5.03 -15.37 -10.07
N ILE A 38 4.99 -16.03 -11.22
CA ILE A 38 5.48 -15.51 -12.50
C ILE A 38 4.27 -15.14 -13.37
N PRO A 39 3.98 -13.84 -13.57
CA PRO A 39 2.88 -13.40 -14.41
C PRO A 39 3.03 -13.84 -15.87
N LYS A 40 1.92 -14.19 -16.51
CA LYS A 40 1.87 -14.63 -17.91
C LYS A 40 0.80 -13.86 -18.69
N GLY A 41 0.93 -13.84 -20.01
CA GLY A 41 -0.03 -13.21 -20.92
C GLY A 41 0.21 -11.71 -21.14
N GLN A 42 -0.77 -11.04 -21.76
CA GLN A 42 -0.64 -9.66 -22.24
C GLN A 42 -0.38 -8.62 -21.12
N PHE A 43 -0.74 -8.92 -19.88
CA PHE A 43 -0.55 -8.03 -18.72
C PHE A 43 0.66 -8.39 -17.86
N ALA A 44 1.49 -9.35 -18.27
CA ALA A 44 2.59 -9.88 -17.45
C ALA A 44 3.51 -8.78 -16.88
N VAL A 45 3.87 -7.79 -17.69
CA VAL A 45 4.74 -6.67 -17.27
C VAL A 45 4.08 -5.78 -16.21
N SER A 46 2.76 -5.58 -16.30
CA SER A 46 2.04 -4.76 -15.31
C SER A 46 1.84 -5.52 -14.01
N LEU A 47 1.47 -6.79 -14.10
CA LEU A 47 1.33 -7.68 -12.94
C LEU A 47 2.65 -7.90 -12.20
N ASP A 48 3.77 -7.98 -12.91
CA ASP A 48 5.11 -8.09 -12.30
C ASP A 48 5.40 -6.87 -11.42
N LYS A 49 5.09 -5.67 -11.91
CA LYS A 49 5.23 -4.42 -11.14
C LYS A 49 4.28 -4.39 -9.96
N VAL A 50 3.00 -4.76 -10.15
CA VAL A 50 2.00 -4.76 -9.06
C VAL A 50 2.41 -5.75 -7.97
N ARG A 51 2.87 -6.96 -8.34
CA ARG A 51 3.42 -7.96 -7.40
C ARG A 51 4.56 -7.37 -6.58
N ASP A 52 5.54 -6.77 -7.24
CA ASP A 52 6.70 -6.20 -6.55
C ASP A 52 6.31 -5.07 -5.59
N LEU A 53 5.43 -4.17 -6.02
CA LEU A 53 4.91 -3.10 -5.16
C LEU A 53 4.14 -3.67 -3.95
N PHE A 54 3.27 -4.65 -4.18
CA PHE A 54 2.49 -5.31 -3.14
C PHE A 54 3.40 -5.98 -2.11
N ILE A 55 4.37 -6.77 -2.55
CA ILE A 55 5.30 -7.45 -1.65
C ILE A 55 6.17 -6.44 -0.88
N PHE A 56 6.63 -5.38 -1.53
CA PHE A 56 7.36 -4.30 -0.84
C PHE A 56 6.53 -3.71 0.31
N GLN A 57 5.23 -3.51 0.10
CA GLN A 57 4.32 -3.02 1.15
C GLN A 57 4.09 -4.05 2.26
N CYS A 58 4.02 -5.35 1.95
CA CYS A 58 3.91 -6.40 2.96
C CYS A 58 5.11 -6.40 3.93
N PHE A 59 6.32 -6.16 3.42
CA PHE A 59 7.53 -6.19 4.24
C PHE A 59 7.80 -4.88 4.99
N ASN A 60 7.47 -3.72 4.42
CA ASN A 60 7.77 -2.42 5.04
C ASN A 60 6.56 -1.70 5.65
N GLY A 61 5.33 -2.19 5.45
CA GLY A 61 4.12 -1.57 5.98
C GLY A 61 3.88 -0.14 5.48
N LEU A 62 4.35 0.20 4.28
CA LEU A 62 4.10 1.50 3.66
C LEU A 62 2.71 1.50 3.01
N SER A 63 1.98 2.59 3.16
CA SER A 63 0.80 2.82 2.34
C SER A 63 1.22 3.04 0.88
N TYR A 64 0.29 2.86 -0.06
CA TYR A 64 0.58 3.06 -1.48
C TYR A 64 1.13 4.47 -1.77
N VAL A 65 0.56 5.47 -1.11
CA VAL A 65 1.01 6.86 -1.27
C VAL A 65 2.39 7.03 -0.65
N ASP A 66 2.68 6.49 0.53
CA ASP A 66 4.03 6.58 1.10
C ASP A 66 5.07 5.85 0.23
N LEU A 67 4.68 4.76 -0.43
CA LEU A 67 5.50 4.03 -1.38
C LEU A 67 5.82 4.88 -2.62
N GLU A 68 4.87 5.66 -3.13
CA GLU A 68 5.06 6.54 -4.29
C GLU A 68 6.12 7.62 -4.02
N TYR A 69 6.23 8.07 -2.78
CA TYR A 69 7.22 9.07 -2.34
C TYR A 69 8.49 8.46 -1.71
N PHE A 70 8.60 7.14 -1.67
CA PHE A 70 9.79 6.46 -1.15
C PHE A 70 10.99 6.70 -2.06
N SER A 71 12.14 6.98 -1.45
CA SER A 71 13.41 7.19 -2.14
C SER A 71 14.59 6.67 -1.32
N LYS A 72 15.77 6.60 -1.93
CA LYS A 72 16.99 6.08 -1.28
C LYS A 72 17.39 6.90 -0.05
N GLU A 73 17.09 8.19 -0.05
CA GLU A 73 17.39 9.12 1.04
C GLU A 73 16.58 8.82 2.31
N ASN A 74 15.49 8.05 2.19
CA ASN A 74 14.75 7.55 3.34
C ASN A 74 15.48 6.43 4.08
N ILE A 75 16.54 5.85 3.50
CA ILE A 75 17.24 4.70 4.08
C ILE A 75 18.46 5.17 4.87
N LEU A 76 18.53 4.80 6.13
CA LEU A 76 19.68 5.05 7.01
C LEU A 76 20.26 3.72 7.49
N VAL A 77 21.59 3.65 7.57
CA VAL A 77 22.31 2.51 8.17
C VAL A 77 22.67 2.88 9.60
N LYS A 78 22.18 2.08 10.56
CA LYS A 78 22.45 2.27 11.98
C LYS A 78 22.74 0.93 12.63
N ASP A 79 23.88 0.85 13.32
CA ASP A 79 24.31 -0.36 14.05
C ASP A 79 24.30 -1.66 13.21
N GLY A 80 24.58 -1.54 11.91
CA GLY A 80 24.57 -2.66 10.95
C GLY A 80 23.20 -2.99 10.34
N TRP A 81 22.14 -2.30 10.77
CA TRP A 81 20.78 -2.47 10.25
C TRP A 81 20.41 -1.31 9.31
N LYS A 82 19.57 -1.60 8.32
CA LYS A 82 18.97 -0.58 7.45
C LYS A 82 17.59 -0.23 7.97
N GLU A 83 17.31 1.06 8.06
CA GLU A 83 16.07 1.63 8.57
C GLU A 83 15.45 2.55 7.53
N ILE A 84 14.13 2.52 7.36
CA ILE A 84 13.37 3.49 6.55
C ILE A 84 12.80 4.57 7.47
N HIS A 85 13.11 5.82 7.16
CA HIS A 85 12.66 7.02 7.87
C HIS A 85 11.86 7.92 6.91
N GLY A 86 10.74 8.44 7.39
CA GLY A 86 9.96 9.40 6.61
C GLY A 86 8.81 10.02 7.39
N ASN A 87 8.02 10.83 6.70
CA ASN A 87 6.74 11.35 7.20
C ASN A 87 5.62 10.71 6.39
N ARG A 88 4.59 10.18 7.07
CA ARG A 88 3.40 9.65 6.41
C ARG A 88 2.72 10.75 5.63
N ILE A 89 2.42 10.53 4.34
CA ILE A 89 1.78 11.55 3.51
C ILE A 89 0.38 11.91 4.03
N LYS A 90 -0.36 10.90 4.50
CA LYS A 90 -1.75 11.09 4.97
C LYS A 90 -1.86 11.95 6.24
N THR A 91 -0.93 11.80 7.18
CA THR A 91 -1.05 12.39 8.52
C THR A 91 0.08 13.33 8.90
N GLY A 92 1.17 13.35 8.13
CA GLY A 92 2.42 14.06 8.45
C GLY A 92 3.22 13.42 9.59
N VAL A 93 2.75 12.31 10.17
CA VAL A 93 3.41 11.67 11.32
C VAL A 93 4.69 10.98 10.87
N LYS A 94 5.79 11.22 11.61
CA LYS A 94 7.07 10.53 11.40
C LYS A 94 6.91 9.03 11.61
N TYR A 95 7.52 8.25 10.74
CA TYR A 95 7.62 6.81 10.89
C TYR A 95 9.06 6.35 10.78
N LEU A 96 9.32 5.24 11.47
CA LEU A 96 10.56 4.49 11.45
C LEU A 96 10.19 3.02 11.24
N GLY A 97 10.78 2.38 10.24
CA GLY A 97 10.63 0.95 9.98
C GLY A 97 11.98 0.29 9.71
N LEU A 98 12.07 -1.03 9.93
CA LEU A 98 13.21 -1.81 9.47
C LEU A 98 13.11 -1.97 7.96
N PHE A 99 14.23 -1.82 7.26
CA PHE A 99 14.30 -2.10 5.84
C PHE A 99 14.69 -3.57 5.63
N LEU A 100 13.69 -4.40 5.38
CA LEU A 100 13.88 -5.85 5.28
C LEU A 100 14.57 -6.24 3.96
N PRO A 101 15.39 -7.32 3.94
CA PRO A 101 16.16 -7.74 2.76
C PRO A 101 15.31 -8.01 1.51
N GLU A 102 14.12 -8.56 1.68
CA GLU A 102 13.20 -8.85 0.58
C GLU A 102 12.71 -7.57 -0.09
N ALA A 103 12.41 -6.54 0.71
CA ALA A 103 12.01 -5.24 0.20
C ALA A 103 13.21 -4.49 -0.41
N GLU A 104 14.41 -4.67 0.15
CA GLU A 104 15.64 -4.13 -0.42
C GLU A 104 15.90 -4.68 -1.82
N THR A 105 15.76 -5.98 -2.01
CA THR A 105 15.92 -6.63 -3.32
C THR A 105 15.01 -6.00 -4.38
N ILE A 106 13.77 -5.69 -4.00
CA ILE A 106 12.80 -5.02 -4.88
C ILE A 106 13.20 -3.55 -5.12
N ALA A 107 13.62 -2.82 -4.08
CA ALA A 107 14.09 -1.44 -4.25
C ALA A 107 15.29 -1.37 -5.21
N GLU A 108 16.26 -2.27 -5.05
CA GLU A 108 17.44 -2.37 -5.91
C GLU A 108 17.08 -2.68 -7.37
N LYS A 109 16.13 -3.59 -7.62
CA LYS A 109 15.60 -3.88 -8.97
C LYS A 109 15.14 -2.62 -9.69
N TYR A 110 14.61 -1.64 -8.97
CA TYR A 110 14.11 -0.37 -9.50
C TYR A 110 15.03 0.84 -9.24
N ASN A 111 16.28 0.62 -8.82
CA ASN A 111 17.23 1.69 -8.45
C ASN A 111 16.63 2.69 -7.44
N TYR A 112 15.90 2.17 -6.44
CA TYR A 112 15.22 2.95 -5.41
C TYR A 112 14.17 3.94 -5.94
N LYS A 113 13.70 3.75 -7.18
CA LYS A 113 12.63 4.52 -7.81
C LYS A 113 11.51 3.57 -8.23
N LEU A 114 10.64 3.27 -7.28
CA LEU A 114 9.55 2.31 -7.48
C LEU A 114 8.60 2.76 -8.60
N PRO A 115 8.01 1.82 -9.35
CA PRO A 115 7.11 2.15 -10.44
C PRO A 115 5.85 2.83 -9.92
N VAL A 116 5.55 4.03 -10.43
CA VAL A 116 4.31 4.74 -10.12
C VAL A 116 3.20 4.22 -11.04
N ILE A 117 2.25 3.51 -10.45
CA ILE A 117 1.01 3.09 -11.10
C ILE A 117 -0.10 4.03 -10.61
N SER A 118 -1.17 4.27 -11.37
CA SER A 118 -2.31 4.98 -10.77
C SER A 118 -2.92 4.08 -9.70
N ASN A 119 -3.30 4.62 -8.53
CA ASN A 119 -3.90 3.83 -7.45
C ASN A 119 -5.12 3.02 -7.93
N GLN A 120 -5.91 3.59 -8.86
CA GLN A 120 -7.02 2.90 -9.52
C GLN A 120 -6.55 1.65 -10.28
N LYS A 121 -5.47 1.74 -11.06
CA LYS A 121 -4.93 0.59 -11.81
C LYS A 121 -4.30 -0.44 -10.86
N TYR A 122 -3.56 0.01 -9.86
CA TYR A 122 -2.96 -0.86 -8.85
C TYR A 122 -3.99 -1.76 -8.16
N SER A 123 -5.19 -1.22 -7.88
CA SER A 123 -6.27 -1.97 -7.22
C SER A 123 -7.08 -2.87 -8.16
N ILE A 124 -7.00 -2.66 -9.48
CA ILE A 124 -7.78 -3.41 -10.49
C ILE A 124 -7.04 -4.67 -10.97
N TYR A 125 -5.70 -4.63 -10.95
CA TYR A 125 -4.84 -5.75 -11.34
C TYR A 125 -4.62 -6.72 -10.19
#